data_AF-A0A1Z3N7N3-F1
#
_entry.id   AF-A0A1Z3N7N3-F1
#
_cell.length_a   1.000
_cell.length_b   1.000
_cell.length_c   1.000
_cell.angle_alpha   90.00
_cell.angle_beta   90.00
_cell.angle_gamma   90.00
#
_symmetry.space_group_name_H-M   'P 1'
#
loop_
_entity.id
_entity.type
_entity.pdbx_description
1 polymer ?
#
loop_
_entity_poly.entity_id
_entity_poly.type
_entity_poly.pdbx_seq_one_letter_code
_entity_poly.pdbx_strand_id
1 'polypeptide(L)'
;MKLFLSSYQIGNAPEKLTELIGSNKRAALIMNATDPFGNEQRPDYVLKYKMAFAELGIEMEELDLRNYFNAKADLQSALSNYGLMWAAGGNTFALDGR
;
A
#
# COMPACT_ATOMS: atom_id res chain seq x y z
N MET A 1 4.79 -6.41 -16.03
CA MET A 1 4.53 -5.54 -14.86
C MET A 1 3.19 -4.85 -15.08
N LYS A 2 2.30 -4.82 -14.09
CA LYS A 2 1.01 -4.11 -14.12
C LYS A 2 1.08 -2.94 -13.13
N LEU A 3 0.63 -1.76 -13.51
CA LEU A 3 0.64 -0.56 -12.65
C LEU A 3 -0.72 0.12 -12.67
N PHE A 4 -1.15 0.60 -11.51
CA PHE A 4 -2.31 1.47 -11.35
C PHE A 4 -1.83 2.74 -10.64
N LEU A 5 -1.94 3.89 -11.29
CA LEU A 5 -1.50 5.17 -10.76
C LEU A 5 -2.72 6.07 -10.59
N SER A 6 -2.98 6.46 -9.34
CA SER A 6 -4.06 7.37 -8.98
C SER A 6 -3.49 8.66 -8.42
N SER A 7 -4.11 9.79 -8.79
CA SER A 7 -3.73 11.11 -8.29
C SER A 7 -4.11 11.28 -6.81
N TYR A 8 -5.27 10.77 -6.41
CA TYR A 8 -5.76 10.89 -5.04
C TYR A 8 -6.53 9.64 -4.63
N GLN A 9 -6.11 9.00 -3.53
CA GLN A 9 -6.68 7.74 -3.03
C GLN A 9 -6.83 6.71 -4.17
N ILE A 10 -7.94 5.97 -4.24
CA ILE A 10 -8.21 4.96 -5.28
C ILE A 10 -8.70 5.56 -6.62
N GLY A 11 -8.85 6.90 -6.69
CA GLY A 11 -9.28 7.61 -7.89
C GLY A 11 -10.76 7.41 -8.21
N ASN A 12 -11.14 7.71 -9.46
CA ASN A 12 -12.54 7.69 -9.93
C ASN A 12 -12.92 6.45 -10.74
N ALA A 13 -11.99 5.50 -10.90
CA ALA A 13 -12.19 4.26 -11.63
C ALA A 13 -11.56 3.06 -10.88
N PRO A 14 -11.92 2.82 -9.60
CA PRO A 14 -11.33 1.77 -8.78
C PRO A 14 -11.62 0.36 -9.31
N GLU A 15 -12.66 0.17 -10.11
CA GLU A 15 -12.96 -1.09 -10.80
C GLU A 15 -11.82 -1.53 -11.73
N LYS A 16 -11.10 -0.59 -12.37
CA LYS A 16 -9.95 -0.91 -13.21
C LYS A 16 -8.79 -1.52 -12.41
N LEU A 17 -8.69 -1.22 -11.13
CA LEU A 17 -7.71 -1.87 -10.25
C LEU A 17 -8.02 -3.36 -10.11
N THR A 18 -9.30 -3.73 -10.04
CA THR A 18 -9.72 -5.14 -9.88
C THR A 18 -9.38 -5.99 -11.10
N GLU A 19 -9.39 -5.41 -12.30
CA GLU A 19 -9.00 -6.06 -13.56
C GLU A 19 -7.49 -6.38 -13.62
N LEU A 20 -6.67 -5.63 -12.86
CA LEU A 20 -5.22 -5.83 -12.82
C LEU A 20 -4.83 -6.92 -11.82
N ILE A 21 -5.59 -7.07 -10.74
CA ILE A 21 -5.31 -7.99 -9.63
C ILE A 21 -5.72 -9.41 -9.99
N GLY A 22 -4.84 -10.37 -9.73
CA GLY A 22 -5.13 -11.79 -9.91
C GLY A 22 -6.09 -12.36 -8.86
N SER A 23 -5.98 -13.67 -8.62
CA SER A 23 -6.77 -14.37 -7.61
C SER A 23 -6.36 -14.04 -6.18
N ASN A 24 -5.10 -13.66 -5.94
CA ASN A 24 -4.63 -13.22 -4.62
C ASN A 24 -5.18 -11.82 -4.32
N LYS A 25 -6.17 -11.74 -3.41
CA LYS A 25 -6.81 -10.49 -2.98
C LYS A 25 -6.19 -9.87 -1.73
N ARG A 26 -5.06 -10.40 -1.24
CA ARG A 26 -4.29 -9.75 -0.17
C ARG A 26 -3.45 -8.60 -0.72
N ALA A 27 -3.45 -7.48 -0.03
CA ALA A 27 -2.72 -6.28 -0.42
C ALA A 27 -1.84 -5.75 0.71
N ALA A 28 -0.59 -5.42 0.40
CA ALA A 28 0.29 -4.69 1.29
C ALA A 28 0.03 -3.18 1.16
N LEU A 29 -0.34 -2.53 2.26
CA LEU A 29 -0.48 -1.08 2.37
C LEU A 29 0.84 -0.49 2.91
N ILE A 30 1.51 0.31 2.09
CA ILE A 30 2.78 0.98 2.44
C ILE A 30 2.46 2.44 2.74
N MET A 31 2.54 2.81 4.02
CA MET A 31 2.25 4.17 4.51
C MET A 31 3.51 5.02 4.72
N ASN A 32 4.70 4.50 4.40
CA ASN A 32 5.98 5.15 4.75
C ASN A 32 6.17 6.57 4.17
N ALA A 33 5.45 6.92 3.10
CA ALA A 33 5.43 8.30 2.60
C ALA A 33 4.84 9.30 3.62
N THR A 34 4.06 8.84 4.59
CA THR A 34 3.46 9.71 5.61
C THR A 34 4.30 9.86 6.88
N ASP A 35 5.45 9.18 6.97
CA ASP A 35 6.29 9.17 8.17
C ASP A 35 6.66 10.58 8.68
N PRO A 36 6.95 11.59 7.82
CA PRO A 36 7.25 12.95 8.29
C PRO A 36 6.08 13.69 8.96
N PHE A 37 4.85 13.22 8.78
CA PHE A 37 3.65 13.86 9.34
C PHE A 37 3.26 13.30 10.72
N GLY A 38 4.06 12.38 11.27
CA GLY A 38 3.80 11.74 12.54
C GLY A 38 2.85 10.54 12.44
N ASN A 39 2.66 9.84 13.56
CA ASN A 39 1.90 8.60 13.61
C ASN A 39 0.48 8.75 14.17
N GLU A 40 0.11 9.92 14.67
CA GLU A 40 -1.18 10.12 15.37
C GLU A 40 -2.38 9.81 14.47
N GLN A 41 -2.36 10.29 13.22
CA GLN A 41 -3.44 10.06 12.25
C GLN A 41 -3.26 8.78 11.43
N ARG A 42 -2.13 8.07 11.56
CA ARG A 42 -1.82 6.91 10.73
C ARG A 42 -2.87 5.79 10.86
N PRO A 43 -3.36 5.42 12.06
CA PRO A 43 -4.41 4.42 12.19
C PRO A 43 -5.68 4.77 11.41
N ASP A 44 -6.08 6.05 11.40
CA ASP A 44 -7.28 6.52 10.70
C ASP A 44 -7.10 6.41 9.17
N TYR A 45 -5.94 6.79 8.65
CA TYR A 45 -5.63 6.63 7.23
C TYR A 45 -5.57 5.14 6.83
N VAL A 46 -4.96 4.30 7.66
CA VAL A 46 -4.91 2.84 7.43
C VAL A 46 -6.32 2.26 7.39
N LEU A 47 -7.19 2.63 8.34
CA LEU A 47 -8.58 2.19 8.37
C LEU A 47 -9.34 2.66 7.13
N LYS A 48 -9.15 3.92 6.71
CA LYS A 48 -9.78 4.47 5.50
C LYS A 48 -9.40 3.68 4.25
N TYR A 49 -8.11 3.35 4.08
CA TYR A 49 -7.67 2.51 2.97
C TYR A 49 -8.26 1.10 3.06
N LYS A 50 -8.22 0.47 4.24
CA LYS A 50 -8.82 -0.86 4.44
C LYS A 50 -10.30 -0.89 4.04
N MET A 51 -11.08 0.10 4.45
CA MET A 51 -12.50 0.19 4.10
C MET A 51 -12.70 0.36 2.59
N ALA A 52 -11.99 1.29 1.96
CA ALA A 52 -12.13 1.58 0.53
C ALA A 52 -11.73 0.37 -0.35
N PHE A 53 -10.74 -0.42 0.07
CA PHE A 53 -10.31 -1.63 -0.63
C PHE A 53 -11.19 -2.85 -0.32
N ALA A 54 -11.77 -2.93 0.88
CA ALA A 54 -12.73 -3.97 1.22
C ALA A 54 -13.98 -3.91 0.34
N GLU A 55 -14.43 -2.70 -0.06
CA GLU A 55 -15.51 -2.51 -1.04
C GLU A 55 -15.19 -3.14 -2.42
N LEU A 56 -13.90 -3.33 -2.74
CA LEU A 56 -13.41 -3.98 -3.95
C LEU A 56 -13.09 -5.47 -3.75
N GLY A 57 -13.37 -6.02 -2.57
CA GLY A 57 -13.04 -7.39 -2.19
C GLY A 57 -11.54 -7.62 -1.97
N ILE A 58 -10.78 -6.57 -1.61
CA ILE A 58 -9.34 -6.63 -1.37
C ILE A 58 -9.07 -6.47 0.12
N GLU A 59 -8.31 -7.40 0.70
CA GLU A 59 -7.92 -7.37 2.11
C GLU A 59 -6.57 -6.68 2.26
N MET A 60 -6.55 -5.50 2.89
CA MET A 60 -5.30 -4.77 3.13
C MET A 60 -4.71 -5.05 4.51
N GLU A 61 -3.40 -5.24 4.53
CA GLU A 61 -2.57 -5.28 5.73
C GLU A 61 -1.47 -4.23 5.60
N GLU A 62 -1.18 -3.52 6.69
CA GLU A 62 -0.08 -2.57 6.67
C GLU A 62 1.26 -3.31 6.63
N LEU A 63 2.11 -2.94 5.67
CA LEU A 63 3.49 -3.38 5.59
C LEU A 63 4.39 -2.18 5.77
N ASP A 64 4.93 -2.03 6.99
CA ASP A 64 5.87 -0.98 7.32
C ASP A 64 7.27 -1.32 6.81
N LEU A 65 7.76 -0.57 5.82
CA LEU A 65 9.07 -0.80 5.22
C LEU A 65 10.23 -0.61 6.21
N ARG A 66 10.05 0.14 7.30
CA ARG A 66 11.07 0.37 8.33
C ARG A 66 11.50 -0.92 9.01
N ASN A 67 10.60 -1.90 9.11
CA ASN A 67 10.89 -3.22 9.68
C ASN A 67 11.82 -4.06 8.80
N TYR A 68 12.07 -3.63 7.56
CA TYR A 68 12.87 -4.35 6.58
C TYR A 68 14.10 -3.57 6.10
N PHE A 69 14.46 -2.49 6.79
CA PHE A 69 15.70 -1.77 6.49
C PHE A 69 16.90 -2.71 6.68
N ASN A 70 17.77 -2.76 5.67
CA ASN A 70 18.88 -3.71 5.55
C ASN A 70 18.49 -5.19 5.44
N ALA A 71 17.21 -5.51 5.26
CA ALA A 71 16.67 -6.87 5.19
C ALA A 71 15.92 -7.13 3.87
N LYS A 72 16.61 -6.88 2.74
CA LYS A 72 16.00 -6.96 1.40
C LYS A 72 15.39 -8.34 1.09
N ALA A 73 16.04 -9.41 1.51
CA ALA A 73 15.54 -10.78 1.30
C ALA A 73 14.22 -11.02 2.05
N ASP A 74 14.14 -10.55 3.30
CA ASP A 74 12.94 -10.67 4.14
C ASP A 74 11.80 -9.84 3.57
N LEU A 75 12.08 -8.62 3.07
CA LEU A 75 11.09 -7.80 2.36
C LEU A 75 10.57 -8.52 1.13
N GLN A 76 11.45 -9.10 0.32
CA GLN A 76 11.04 -9.84 -0.89
C GLN A 76 10.14 -11.03 -0.53
N SER A 77 10.50 -11.76 0.53
CA SER A 77 9.68 -12.86 1.04
C SER A 77 8.31 -12.37 1.53
N ALA A 78 8.27 -11.27 2.29
CA ALA A 78 7.03 -10.67 2.77
C ALA A 78 6.12 -10.22 1.62
N LEU A 79 6.65 -9.48 0.65
CA LEU A 79 5.92 -8.99 -0.52
C LEU A 79 5.36 -10.11 -1.40
N SER A 80 6.02 -11.28 -1.44
CA SER A 80 5.54 -12.43 -2.22
C SER A 80 4.18 -12.99 -1.75
N ASN A 81 3.76 -12.67 -0.52
CA ASN A 81 2.48 -13.10 0.04
C ASN A 81 1.28 -12.29 -0.48
N TYR A 82 1.52 -11.16 -1.14
CA TYR A 82 0.48 -10.21 -1.55
C TYR A 82 0.27 -10.23 -3.07
N GLY A 83 -0.99 -10.08 -3.49
CA GLY A 83 -1.35 -9.92 -4.90
C GLY A 83 -1.32 -8.47 -5.38
N LEU A 84 -1.21 -7.53 -4.43
CA LEU A 84 -1.13 -6.09 -4.67
C LEU A 84 -0.18 -5.43 -3.65
N MET A 85 0.57 -4.45 -4.10
CA MET A 85 1.27 -3.50 -3.25
C MET A 85 0.71 -2.11 -3.52
N TRP A 86 0.30 -1.41 -2.48
CA TRP A 86 -0.24 -0.06 -2.55
C TRP A 86 0.65 0.91 -1.75
N ALA A 87 1.35 1.78 -2.46
CA ALA A 87 2.10 2.88 -1.85
C ALA A 87 1.16 4.09 -1.69
N ALA A 88 0.85 4.46 -0.44
CA ALA A 88 0.03 5.62 -0.15
C ALA A 88 0.76 6.92 -0.52
N GLY A 89 -0.01 7.95 -0.87
CA GLY A 89 0.52 9.29 -1.10
C GLY A 89 1.12 9.91 0.17
N GLY A 90 2.00 10.89 -0.01
CA GLY A 90 2.70 11.57 1.08
C GLY A 90 3.95 12.27 0.56
N ASN A 91 5.01 12.28 1.36
CA ASN A 91 6.31 12.79 0.97
C ASN A 91 7.09 11.72 0.18
N THR A 92 7.34 11.98 -1.10
CA THR A 92 8.05 11.06 -2.00
C THR A 92 9.53 10.89 -1.64
N PHE A 93 10.18 11.91 -1.07
CA PHE A 93 11.57 11.81 -0.61
C PHE A 93 11.69 10.88 0.60
N ALA A 94 10.72 10.94 1.52
CA ALA A 94 10.67 10.03 2.66
C ALA A 94 10.48 8.56 2.23
N LEU A 95 9.68 8.32 1.18
CA LEU A 95 9.43 6.98 0.66
C LEU A 95 10.63 6.38 -0.11
N ASP A 96 11.36 7.22 -0.84
CA ASP A 96 12.50 6.81 -1.68
C ASP A 96 13.72 6.36 -0.85
N GLY A 97 13.83 6.85 0.39
CA GLY A 97 14.82 6.36 1.36
C GLY A 97 16.28 6.61 0.96
N ARG A 98 16.53 7.58 0.07
CA ARG A 98 17.88 8.04 -0.30
C ARG A 98 18.43 9.08 0.66
#